data_AF-A0A1F8E957-F1
#
_entry.id   AF-A0A1F8E957-F1
#
_cell.length_a   1.000
_cell.length_b   1.000
_cell.length_c   1.000
_cell.angle_alpha   90.00
_cell.angle_beta   90.00
_cell.angle_gamma   90.00
#
_symmetry.space_group_name_H-M   'P 1'
#
loop_
_entity.id
_entity.type
_entity.pdbx_description
1 polymer ?
#
loop_
_entity_poly.entity_id
_entity_poly.type
_entity_poly.pdbx_seq_one_letter_code
_entity_poly.pdbx_strand_id
1 'polypeptide(L)'
;MKKNKKTKKIKKAVKRNPKPKKAKKIKTKKPRMVSKKTPITEDAILTLIEKGRHRGFVTQTEIINTFPGLEADIKGLEGLYDRLESSNINIIESGQVFQEDKAREYEEKKKVELELEEASTSDSVQMYLREIGKYPLLSSEEEVELAKKIEKNDEAARQKLAVSNLRLVVSIAKKYVGRSPNLTLLDLIQEGNIGLFKAVEKFDYKRGYKFSTYATWWIRQAITRALADQGKTIRIPVHMVETINKYQQVVRRLVQDLGREPLSEETAAEMGVEVDKIRYIQKISQDTISLEAPIGQ
;
A
#
# COMPACT_ATOMS: atom_id res chain seq x y z
N MET A 1 -83.44 -19.79 -37.72
CA MET A 1 -82.44 -19.19 -38.63
C MET A 1 -81.30 -18.56 -37.83
N LYS A 2 -80.05 -18.73 -38.31
CA LYS A 2 -78.79 -17.99 -38.03
C LYS A 2 -77.98 -18.23 -36.72
N LYS A 3 -77.05 -19.16 -36.90
CA LYS A 3 -75.67 -19.37 -36.39
C LYS A 3 -74.93 -18.23 -35.64
N ASN A 4 -74.33 -18.66 -34.53
CA ASN A 4 -73.09 -18.29 -33.82
C ASN A 4 -72.24 -17.08 -34.25
N LYS A 5 -72.00 -16.20 -33.27
CA LYS A 5 -71.02 -15.09 -33.22
C LYS A 5 -69.58 -15.63 -33.08
N LYS A 6 -68.68 -15.18 -33.97
CA LYS A 6 -67.21 -15.22 -33.75
C LYS A 6 -66.71 -13.80 -33.53
N THR A 7 -66.11 -13.54 -32.38
CA THR A 7 -65.37 -12.32 -32.07
C THR A 7 -63.93 -12.44 -32.60
N LYS A 8 -63.53 -11.51 -33.49
CA LYS A 8 -62.12 -11.23 -33.81
C LYS A 8 -61.91 -9.72 -33.73
N LYS A 9 -61.28 -9.25 -32.65
CA LYS A 9 -60.76 -7.88 -32.52
C LYS A 9 -59.54 -7.72 -33.43
N ILE A 10 -59.63 -6.77 -34.36
CA ILE A 10 -58.55 -6.32 -35.24
C ILE A 10 -57.56 -5.49 -34.40
N LYS A 11 -56.29 -5.86 -34.43
CA LYS A 11 -55.19 -5.19 -33.72
C LYS A 11 -54.80 -3.88 -34.44
N LYS A 12 -54.69 -2.78 -33.68
CA LYS A 12 -54.11 -1.49 -34.11
C LYS A 12 -52.68 -1.68 -34.62
N ALA A 13 -52.42 -1.24 -35.85
CA ALA A 13 -51.08 -1.12 -36.41
C ALA A 13 -50.45 0.23 -35.97
N VAL A 14 -49.49 0.16 -35.05
CA VAL A 14 -48.62 1.29 -34.70
C VAL A 14 -47.40 1.23 -35.63
N LYS A 15 -47.20 2.29 -36.44
CA LYS A 15 -45.98 2.52 -37.23
C LYS A 15 -44.76 2.48 -36.31
N ARG A 16 -43.91 1.46 -36.47
CA ARG A 16 -42.59 1.37 -35.83
C ARG A 16 -41.55 1.98 -36.77
N ASN A 17 -40.86 3.01 -36.28
CA ASN A 17 -39.64 3.53 -36.93
C ASN A 17 -38.62 2.38 -37.16
N PRO A 18 -37.94 2.32 -38.30
CA PRO A 18 -36.87 1.36 -38.52
C PRO A 18 -35.68 1.69 -37.60
N LYS A 19 -35.24 0.68 -36.83
CA LYS A 19 -34.07 0.75 -35.94
C LYS A 19 -32.81 1.05 -36.76
N PRO A 20 -31.86 1.85 -36.24
CA PRO A 20 -30.58 2.03 -36.90
C PRO A 20 -29.85 0.68 -37.01
N LYS A 21 -29.31 0.39 -38.19
CA LYS A 21 -28.50 -0.81 -38.47
C LYS A 21 -27.29 -0.78 -37.54
N LYS A 22 -27.19 -1.77 -36.64
CA LYS A 22 -25.98 -2.01 -35.83
C LYS A 22 -24.80 -2.22 -36.77
N ALA A 23 -23.86 -1.28 -36.78
CA ALA A 23 -22.54 -1.49 -37.37
C ALA A 23 -21.92 -2.74 -36.72
N LYS A 24 -21.48 -3.69 -37.53
CA LYS A 24 -20.74 -4.87 -37.09
C LYS A 24 -19.48 -4.38 -36.39
N LYS A 25 -19.42 -4.52 -35.06
CA LYS A 25 -18.17 -4.41 -34.31
C LYS A 25 -17.23 -5.50 -34.83
N ILE A 26 -16.20 -5.08 -35.57
CA ILE A 26 -15.04 -5.90 -35.88
C ILE A 26 -14.44 -6.28 -34.52
N LYS A 27 -14.52 -7.57 -34.16
CA LYS A 27 -13.86 -8.11 -32.98
C LYS A 27 -12.36 -8.13 -33.27
N THR A 28 -11.66 -7.04 -32.95
CA THR A 28 -10.21 -7.10 -32.77
C THR A 28 -9.94 -7.96 -31.54
N LYS A 29 -9.50 -9.20 -31.78
CA LYS A 29 -9.00 -10.09 -30.74
C LYS A 29 -7.85 -9.36 -30.03
N LYS A 30 -8.07 -8.93 -28.79
CA LYS A 30 -6.96 -8.52 -27.91
C LYS A 30 -5.96 -9.69 -27.89
N PRO A 31 -4.67 -9.48 -28.19
CA PRO A 31 -3.69 -10.54 -28.03
C PRO A 31 -3.65 -10.91 -26.55
N ARG A 32 -3.82 -12.21 -26.26
CA ARG A 32 -3.51 -12.77 -24.94
C ARG A 32 -2.03 -12.49 -24.69
N MET A 33 -1.73 -11.58 -23.77
CA MET A 33 -0.38 -11.43 -23.25
C MET A 33 -0.06 -12.70 -22.47
N VAL A 34 0.62 -13.62 -23.15
CA VAL A 34 1.37 -14.68 -22.51
C VAL A 34 2.48 -13.97 -21.74
N SER A 35 2.46 -14.04 -20.42
CA SER A 35 3.50 -13.50 -19.55
C SER A 35 4.82 -14.24 -19.80
N LYS A 36 5.59 -13.77 -20.78
CA LYS A 36 6.98 -14.18 -20.93
C LYS A 36 7.75 -13.62 -19.74
N LYS A 37 8.20 -14.53 -18.86
CA LYS A 37 9.17 -14.25 -17.80
C LYS A 37 10.46 -13.79 -18.47
N THR A 38 10.77 -12.49 -18.43
CA THR A 38 12.07 -11.97 -18.89
C THR A 38 13.03 -11.93 -17.71
N PRO A 39 14.20 -12.58 -17.79
CA PRO A 39 15.23 -12.49 -16.77
C PRO A 39 15.86 -11.09 -16.76
N ILE A 40 16.44 -10.73 -15.61
CA ILE A 40 17.17 -9.48 -15.39
C ILE A 40 18.33 -9.42 -16.39
N THR A 41 18.35 -8.41 -17.26
CA THR A 41 19.42 -8.18 -18.24
C THR A 41 20.45 -7.21 -17.65
N GLU A 42 21.75 -7.54 -17.75
CA GLU A 42 22.84 -6.71 -17.19
C GLU A 42 22.86 -5.28 -17.77
N ASP A 43 22.38 -5.09 -19.00
CA ASP A 43 22.28 -3.79 -19.65
C ASP A 43 21.33 -2.84 -18.91
N ALA A 44 20.23 -3.35 -18.36
CA ALA A 44 19.27 -2.55 -17.60
C ALA A 44 19.86 -2.07 -16.26
N ILE A 45 20.74 -2.87 -15.65
CA ILE A 45 21.46 -2.51 -14.42
C ILE A 45 22.42 -1.35 -14.69
N LEU A 46 23.17 -1.39 -15.80
CA LEU A 46 24.09 -0.31 -16.17
C LEU A 46 23.37 1.02 -16.40
N THR A 47 22.22 1.01 -17.09
CA THR A 47 21.44 2.24 -17.29
C THR A 47 20.86 2.82 -15.99
N LEU A 48 20.55 1.97 -15.00
CA LEU A 48 20.07 2.40 -13.70
C LEU A 48 21.22 2.98 -12.85
N ILE A 49 22.42 2.39 -12.94
CA ILE A 49 23.63 2.90 -12.27
C ILE A 49 24.05 4.25 -12.85
N GLU A 50 24.03 4.44 -14.18
CA GLU A 50 24.34 5.74 -14.79
C GLU A 50 23.37 6.84 -14.32
N LYS A 51 22.07 6.56 -14.31
CA LYS A 51 21.05 7.50 -13.80
C LYS A 51 21.21 7.76 -12.30
N GLY A 52 21.55 6.74 -11.52
CA GLY A 52 21.80 6.82 -10.08
C GLY A 52 23.07 7.58 -9.72
N ARG A 53 24.13 7.45 -10.52
CA ARG A 53 25.43 8.10 -10.30
C ARG A 53 25.34 9.62 -10.45
N HIS A 54 24.52 10.11 -11.37
CA HIS A 54 24.28 11.55 -11.53
C HIS A 54 23.53 12.17 -10.34
N ARG A 55 22.66 11.40 -9.66
CA ARG A 55 21.80 11.88 -8.58
C ARG A 55 22.34 11.55 -7.18
N GLY A 56 23.24 10.58 -7.07
CA GLY A 56 23.71 10.02 -5.79
C GLY A 56 22.67 9.15 -5.08
N PHE A 57 21.49 8.94 -5.70
CA PHE A 57 20.44 8.07 -5.19
C PHE A 57 19.59 7.46 -6.31
N VAL A 58 18.99 6.30 -6.05
CA VAL A 58 18.03 5.62 -6.93
C VAL A 58 16.74 5.38 -6.16
N THR A 59 15.59 5.66 -6.79
CA THR A 59 14.31 5.46 -6.11
C THR A 59 13.78 4.04 -6.28
N GLN A 60 13.06 3.54 -5.28
CA GLN A 60 12.47 2.20 -5.35
C GLN A 60 11.45 2.05 -6.49
N THR A 61 10.76 3.14 -6.85
CA THR A 61 9.85 3.17 -8.00
C THR A 61 10.59 3.04 -9.33
N GLU A 62 11.79 3.64 -9.45
CA GLU A 62 12.63 3.47 -10.63
C GLU A 62 13.05 2.01 -10.77
N ILE A 63 13.50 1.36 -9.69
CA ILE A 63 13.88 -0.08 -9.68
C ILE A 63 12.71 -0.95 -10.15
N ILE A 64 11.51 -0.76 -9.61
CA ILE A 64 10.30 -1.54 -9.96
C ILE A 64 9.89 -1.32 -11.42
N ASN A 65 9.99 -0.09 -11.93
CA ASN A 65 9.63 0.23 -13.30
C ASN A 65 10.65 -0.33 -14.32
N THR A 66 11.94 -0.34 -13.99
CA THR A 66 12.98 -0.94 -14.87
C THR A 66 12.93 -2.46 -14.89
N PHE A 67 12.43 -3.11 -13.84
CA PHE A 67 12.39 -4.58 -13.74
C PHE A 67 10.97 -5.11 -13.48
N PRO A 68 10.09 -5.18 -14.50
CA PRO A 68 8.79 -5.83 -14.40
C PRO A 68 8.99 -7.36 -14.29
N GLY A 69 9.09 -7.86 -13.05
CA GLY A 69 9.46 -9.26 -12.77
C GLY A 69 10.47 -9.45 -11.64
N LEU A 70 10.86 -8.38 -10.94
CA LEU A 70 11.74 -8.38 -9.77
C LEU A 70 11.37 -9.44 -8.70
N GLU A 71 10.10 -9.86 -8.67
CA GLU A 71 9.56 -10.86 -7.75
C GLU A 71 10.04 -12.29 -8.02
N ALA A 72 10.55 -12.59 -9.22
CA ALA A 72 10.88 -13.96 -9.65
C ALA A 72 12.37 -14.31 -9.58
N ASP A 73 13.27 -13.33 -9.50
CA ASP A 73 14.72 -13.54 -9.51
C ASP A 73 15.42 -12.70 -8.44
N ILE A 74 15.57 -13.31 -7.26
CA ILE A 74 16.14 -12.69 -6.07
C ILE A 74 17.68 -12.57 -6.17
N LYS A 75 18.36 -13.40 -6.98
CA LYS A 75 19.82 -13.33 -7.16
C LYS A 75 20.26 -12.07 -7.91
N GLY A 76 19.52 -11.69 -8.96
CA GLY A 76 19.80 -10.45 -9.68
C GLY A 76 19.46 -9.18 -8.87
N LEU A 77 18.54 -9.30 -7.91
CA LEU A 77 18.20 -8.22 -6.97
C LEU A 77 19.37 -7.92 -6.01
N GLU A 78 19.97 -8.96 -5.43
CA GLU A 78 21.16 -8.84 -4.57
C GLU A 78 22.37 -8.28 -5.33
N GLY A 79 22.65 -8.80 -6.54
CA GLY A 79 23.73 -8.25 -7.38
C GLY A 79 23.50 -6.79 -7.81
N LEU A 80 22.25 -6.34 -7.91
CA LEU A 80 21.92 -4.93 -8.13
C LEU A 80 22.18 -4.09 -6.87
N TYR A 81 21.75 -4.57 -5.69
CA TYR A 81 22.00 -3.89 -4.42
C TYR A 81 23.50 -3.78 -4.12
N ASP A 82 24.26 -4.87 -4.27
CA ASP A 82 25.71 -4.89 -4.05
C ASP A 82 26.46 -3.97 -5.01
N ARG A 83 26.03 -3.91 -6.29
CA ARG A 83 26.63 -3.00 -7.28
C ARG A 83 26.27 -1.53 -7.02
N LEU A 84 25.05 -1.26 -6.53
CA LEU A 84 24.63 0.09 -6.13
C LEU A 84 25.39 0.57 -4.88
N GLU A 85 25.60 -0.32 -3.91
CA GLU A 85 26.38 -0.06 -2.71
C GLU A 85 27.87 0.14 -3.03
N SER A 86 28.45 -0.70 -3.88
CA SER A 86 29.83 -0.54 -4.39
C SER A 86 30.03 0.76 -5.16
N SER A 87 28.95 1.29 -5.76
CA SER A 87 28.94 2.56 -6.49
C SER A 87 28.54 3.76 -5.63
N ASN A 88 28.33 3.57 -4.32
CA ASN A 88 27.97 4.59 -3.33
C ASN A 88 26.64 5.33 -3.64
N ILE A 89 25.66 4.63 -4.20
CA ILE A 89 24.35 5.16 -4.60
C ILE A 89 23.31 4.78 -3.55
N ASN A 90 22.70 5.77 -2.88
CA ASN A 90 21.71 5.53 -1.83
C ASN A 90 20.34 5.15 -2.42
N ILE A 91 19.67 4.17 -1.83
CA ILE A 91 18.35 3.75 -2.30
C ILE A 91 17.28 4.42 -1.45
N ILE A 92 16.52 5.30 -2.08
CA ILE A 92 15.55 6.16 -1.42
C ILE A 92 14.14 5.66 -1.74
N GLU A 93 13.32 5.43 -0.72
CA GLU A 93 11.88 5.19 -0.91
C GLU A 93 11.30 6.45 -1.57
N SER A 94 10.47 6.29 -2.59
CA SER A 94 9.87 7.42 -3.31
C SER A 94 9.06 8.35 -2.38
N GLY A 95 8.75 7.96 -1.14
CA GLY A 95 8.15 8.81 -0.11
C GLY A 95 9.13 9.55 0.81
N GLN A 96 10.45 9.43 0.62
CA GLN A 96 11.49 10.05 1.44
C GLN A 96 12.46 10.90 0.60
N VAL A 97 11.95 11.98 -0.01
CA VAL A 97 12.79 13.12 -0.41
C VAL A 97 12.09 14.31 0.22
N PHE A 98 12.63 15.00 1.25
CA PHE A 98 13.94 15.64 1.30
C PHE A 98 14.69 15.45 2.64
N GLN A 99 16.03 15.42 2.56
CA GLN A 99 16.91 15.75 3.68
C GLN A 99 16.76 17.25 3.99
N GLU A 100 15.82 17.60 4.86
CA GLU A 100 15.86 18.80 5.73
C GLU A 100 14.83 18.78 6.88
N ASP A 101 14.01 17.74 7.00
CA ASP A 101 13.00 17.62 8.06
C ASP A 101 13.49 16.84 9.30
N LYS A 102 14.77 16.89 9.68
CA LYS A 102 15.18 16.33 10.99
C LYS A 102 14.48 17.02 12.16
N ALA A 103 14.12 18.30 12.01
CA ALA A 103 13.37 19.05 13.02
C ALA A 103 11.89 18.67 13.05
N ARG A 104 11.21 18.56 11.89
CA ARG A 104 9.80 18.14 11.82
C ARG A 104 9.61 16.66 12.15
N GLU A 105 10.54 15.79 11.76
CA GLU A 105 10.51 14.38 12.14
C GLU A 105 10.80 14.20 13.64
N TYR A 106 11.64 15.05 14.24
CA TYR A 106 11.85 15.07 15.69
C TYR A 106 10.63 15.63 16.43
N GLU A 107 9.97 16.67 15.91
CA GLU A 107 8.73 17.20 16.47
C GLU A 107 7.55 16.23 16.31
N GLU A 108 7.40 15.57 15.17
CA GLU A 108 6.38 14.51 14.97
C GLU A 108 6.68 13.29 15.82
N LYS A 109 7.95 12.84 15.93
CA LYS A 109 8.32 11.74 16.83
C LYS A 109 8.07 12.12 18.28
N LYS A 110 8.42 13.33 18.68
CA LYS A 110 8.22 13.83 20.04
C LYS A 110 6.73 14.05 20.34
N LYS A 111 5.93 14.47 19.36
CA LYS A 111 4.48 14.58 19.47
C LYS A 111 3.80 13.22 19.52
N VAL A 112 4.27 12.24 18.74
CA VAL A 112 3.84 10.83 18.82
C VAL A 112 4.27 10.20 20.15
N GLU A 113 5.45 10.51 20.66
CA GLU A 113 5.96 10.05 21.95
C GLU A 113 5.21 10.69 23.12
N LEU A 114 4.88 11.98 23.03
CA LEU A 114 3.99 12.68 23.96
C LEU A 114 2.54 12.18 23.87
N GLU A 115 2.00 11.90 22.69
CA GLU A 115 0.68 11.27 22.52
C GLU A 115 0.69 9.82 23.02
N LEU A 116 1.81 9.11 22.93
CA LEU A 116 2.01 7.78 23.52
C LEU A 116 2.12 7.86 25.05
N GLU A 117 2.74 8.91 25.59
CA GLU A 117 2.80 9.21 27.03
C GLU A 117 1.46 9.73 27.57
N GLU A 118 0.66 10.47 26.81
CA GLU A 118 -0.71 10.83 27.20
C GLU A 118 -1.68 9.63 27.02
N ALA A 119 -1.42 8.76 26.03
CA ALA A 119 -2.04 7.44 25.91
C ALA A 119 -1.53 6.43 26.96
N SER A 120 -0.60 6.81 27.84
CA SER A 120 -0.31 6.06 29.07
C SER A 120 -1.52 5.97 30.02
N THR A 121 -2.62 6.64 29.67
CA THR A 121 -3.95 6.50 30.27
C THR A 121 -4.74 5.28 29.77
N SER A 122 -4.27 4.50 28.78
CA SER A 122 -4.94 3.25 28.40
C SER A 122 -4.22 2.01 28.95
N ASP A 123 -4.73 1.53 30.09
CA ASP A 123 -4.38 0.24 30.70
C ASP A 123 -4.30 -0.91 29.66
N SER A 124 -5.12 -0.85 28.62
CA SER A 124 -5.18 -1.85 27.55
C SER A 124 -3.89 -1.99 26.72
N VAL A 125 -3.23 -0.89 26.34
CA VAL A 125 -1.98 -0.92 25.55
C VAL A 125 -0.84 -1.43 26.42
N GLN A 126 -0.74 -0.96 27.66
CA GLN A 126 0.28 -1.39 28.59
C GLN A 126 0.14 -2.87 28.96
N MET A 127 -1.09 -3.33 29.22
CA MET A 127 -1.39 -4.74 29.45
C MET A 127 -0.97 -5.61 28.26
N TYR A 128 -1.27 -5.17 27.03
CA TYR A 128 -0.86 -5.87 25.82
C TYR A 128 0.67 -5.94 25.67
N LEU A 129 1.39 -4.83 25.84
CA LEU A 129 2.84 -4.79 25.74
C LEU A 129 3.52 -5.68 26.79
N ARG A 130 2.96 -5.72 28.00
CA ARG A 130 3.41 -6.62 29.07
C ARG A 130 3.18 -8.09 28.71
N GLU A 131 2.05 -8.43 28.11
CA GLU A 131 1.72 -9.80 27.72
C GLU A 131 2.67 -10.34 26.64
N ILE A 132 2.89 -9.56 25.57
CA ILE A 132 3.82 -9.96 24.50
C ILE A 132 5.29 -9.95 24.96
N GLY A 133 5.61 -9.18 26.00
CA GLY A 133 6.95 -9.11 26.58
C GLY A 133 7.37 -10.37 27.34
N LYS A 134 6.41 -11.24 27.73
CA LYS A 134 6.70 -12.51 28.43
C LYS A 134 7.39 -13.55 27.53
N TYR A 135 7.22 -13.42 26.22
CA TYR A 135 7.75 -14.40 25.26
C TYR A 135 9.16 -14.01 24.81
N PRO A 136 10.14 -14.93 24.90
CA PRO A 136 11.50 -14.65 24.48
C PRO A 136 11.61 -14.50 22.96
N LEU A 137 12.62 -13.72 22.55
CA LEU A 137 13.03 -13.61 21.16
C LEU A 137 13.61 -14.94 20.69
N LEU A 138 13.32 -15.31 19.45
CA LEU A 138 13.84 -16.53 18.84
C LEU A 138 15.21 -16.28 18.20
N SER A 139 16.07 -17.29 18.21
CA SER A 139 17.28 -17.31 17.40
C SER A 139 16.96 -17.68 15.95
N SER A 140 17.86 -17.37 15.02
CA SER A 140 17.68 -17.76 13.61
C SER A 140 17.64 -19.28 13.41
N GLU A 141 18.30 -20.06 14.27
CA GLU A 141 18.23 -21.52 14.23
C GLU A 141 16.86 -22.03 14.69
N GLU A 142 16.32 -21.45 15.77
CA GLU A 142 15.00 -21.77 16.28
C GLU A 142 13.88 -21.41 15.29
N GLU A 143 14.01 -20.29 14.57
CA GLU A 143 13.09 -19.92 13.49
C GLU A 143 13.01 -21.02 12.42
N VAL A 144 14.17 -21.57 12.02
CA VAL A 144 14.25 -22.65 11.03
C VAL A 144 13.64 -23.94 11.57
N GLU A 145 13.89 -24.29 12.82
CA GLU A 145 13.29 -25.47 13.45
C GLU A 145 11.76 -25.38 13.53
N LEU A 146 11.24 -24.22 13.92
CA LEU A 146 9.80 -23.98 13.96
C LEU A 146 9.21 -24.02 12.55
N ALA A 147 9.86 -23.41 11.55
CA ALA A 147 9.42 -23.45 10.17
C ALA A 147 9.35 -24.89 9.61
N LYS A 148 10.32 -25.77 9.94
CA LYS A 148 10.28 -27.20 9.60
C LYS A 148 9.08 -27.93 10.24
N LYS A 149 8.71 -27.57 11.46
CA LYS A 149 7.53 -28.13 12.14
C LYS A 149 6.23 -27.60 11.52
N ILE A 150 6.20 -26.33 11.11
CA ILE A 150 5.07 -25.72 10.41
C ILE A 150 4.82 -26.40 9.06
N GLU A 151 5.86 -26.77 8.29
CA GLU A 151 5.71 -27.58 7.07
C GLU A 151 5.01 -28.93 7.32
N LYS A 152 5.13 -29.47 8.55
CA LYS A 152 4.44 -30.69 8.99
C LYS A 152 3.04 -30.42 9.58
N ASN A 153 2.49 -29.22 9.37
CA ASN A 153 1.20 -28.75 9.92
C ASN A 153 1.12 -28.72 11.46
N ASP A 154 2.24 -28.47 12.14
CA ASP A 154 2.25 -28.26 13.60
C ASP A 154 1.71 -26.87 13.96
N GLU A 155 0.50 -26.83 14.54
CA GLU A 155 -0.15 -25.60 14.99
C GLU A 155 0.59 -24.93 16.15
N ALA A 156 1.15 -25.71 17.08
CA ALA A 156 1.86 -25.17 18.23
C ALA A 156 3.14 -24.46 17.79
N ALA A 157 3.83 -24.99 16.79
CA ALA A 157 4.98 -24.34 16.19
C ALA A 157 4.60 -23.02 15.49
N ARG A 158 3.46 -23.00 14.79
CA ARG A 158 2.93 -21.79 14.13
C ARG A 158 2.63 -20.69 15.14
N GLN A 159 1.92 -21.04 16.20
CA GLN A 159 1.57 -20.09 17.26
C GLN A 159 2.83 -19.59 17.99
N LYS A 160 3.79 -20.47 18.29
CA LYS A 160 5.05 -20.08 18.92
C LYS A 160 5.86 -19.11 18.05
N LEU A 161 5.97 -19.37 16.74
CA LEU A 161 6.68 -18.48 15.81
C LEU A 161 5.98 -17.11 15.70
N ALA A 162 4.64 -17.08 15.67
CA ALA A 162 3.87 -15.84 15.65
C ALA A 162 4.04 -15.03 16.94
N VAL A 163 3.85 -15.66 18.11
CA VAL A 163 3.85 -14.98 19.41
C VAL A 163 5.21 -14.36 19.73
N SER A 164 6.31 -15.07 19.46
CA SER A 164 7.67 -14.52 19.64
C SER A 164 7.97 -13.30 18.75
N ASN A 165 7.20 -13.10 17.67
CA ASN A 165 7.39 -12.00 16.72
C ASN A 165 6.36 -10.86 16.88
N LEU A 166 5.47 -10.89 17.87
CA LEU A 166 4.47 -9.82 18.08
C LEU A 166 5.13 -8.45 18.34
N ARG A 167 6.32 -8.42 18.95
CA ARG A 167 7.10 -7.20 19.19
C ARG A 167 7.52 -6.50 17.89
N LEU A 168 7.77 -7.26 16.82
CA LEU A 168 8.08 -6.73 15.49
C LEU A 168 6.87 -5.98 14.92
N VAL A 169 5.66 -6.50 15.13
CA VAL A 169 4.43 -5.84 14.66
C VAL A 169 4.28 -4.47 15.31
N VAL A 170 4.49 -4.39 16.63
CA VAL A 170 4.41 -3.12 17.37
C VAL A 170 5.41 -2.09 16.83
N SER A 171 6.67 -2.49 16.58
CA SER A 171 7.69 -1.56 16.08
C SER A 171 7.38 -1.03 14.67
N ILE A 172 6.72 -1.84 13.84
CA ILE A 172 6.25 -1.41 12.51
C ILE A 172 5.01 -0.53 12.65
N ALA A 173 4.02 -0.93 13.45
CA ALA A 173 2.74 -0.24 13.62
C ALA A 173 2.91 1.17 14.22
N LYS A 174 3.87 1.36 15.12
CA LYS A 174 4.23 2.67 15.68
C LYS A 174 4.49 3.74 14.61
N LYS A 175 5.02 3.37 13.44
CA LYS A 175 5.29 4.30 12.33
C LYS A 175 4.01 4.80 11.62
N TYR A 176 2.86 4.16 11.85
CA TYR A 176 1.57 4.46 11.22
C TYR A 176 0.60 5.18 12.15
N VAL A 177 0.99 5.40 13.42
CA VAL A 177 0.20 6.18 14.39
C VAL A 177 0.06 7.62 13.89
N GLY A 178 -1.11 8.22 14.13
CA GLY A 178 -1.40 9.59 13.71
C GLY A 178 -1.68 9.78 12.21
N ARG A 179 -1.56 8.73 11.37
CA ARG A 179 -1.89 8.81 9.94
C ARG A 179 -3.39 8.83 9.65
N SER A 180 -4.19 8.35 10.59
CA SER A 180 -5.65 8.29 10.48
C SER A 180 -6.27 8.69 11.83
N PRO A 181 -7.32 9.51 11.84
CA PRO A 181 -8.01 9.89 13.07
C PRO A 181 -8.81 8.73 13.68
N ASN A 182 -9.21 7.75 12.86
CA ASN A 182 -10.16 6.72 13.25
C ASN A 182 -9.53 5.37 13.63
N LEU A 183 -8.20 5.23 13.51
CA LEU A 183 -7.52 3.98 13.82
C LEU A 183 -6.56 4.21 14.98
N THR A 184 -6.78 3.49 16.07
CA THR A 184 -5.90 3.53 17.24
C THR A 184 -4.65 2.69 16.99
N LEU A 185 -3.62 2.86 17.83
CA LEU A 185 -2.43 2.01 17.78
C LEU A 185 -2.79 0.52 17.96
N LEU A 186 -3.77 0.20 18.81
CA LEU A 186 -4.22 -1.19 19.00
C LEU A 186 -4.81 -1.75 17.72
N ASP A 187 -5.63 -0.98 17.00
CA ASP A 187 -6.23 -1.41 15.73
C ASP A 187 -5.15 -1.68 14.68
N LEU A 188 -4.16 -0.79 14.57
CA LEU A 188 -3.01 -0.98 13.67
C LEU A 188 -2.21 -2.23 14.05
N ILE A 189 -2.02 -2.49 15.34
CA ILE A 189 -1.35 -3.70 15.84
C ILE A 189 -2.16 -4.94 15.47
N GLN A 190 -3.49 -4.94 15.63
CA GLN A 190 -4.32 -6.10 15.29
C GLN A 190 -4.26 -6.42 13.81
N GLU A 191 -4.37 -5.42 12.94
CA GLU A 191 -4.24 -5.60 11.49
C GLU A 191 -2.83 -6.07 11.10
N GLY A 192 -1.81 -5.53 11.76
CA GLY A 192 -0.44 -6.00 11.62
C GLY A 192 -0.25 -7.47 12.06
N ASN A 193 -0.92 -7.91 13.13
CA ASN A 193 -0.88 -9.29 13.61
C ASN A 193 -1.52 -10.23 12.57
N ILE A 194 -2.62 -9.83 11.93
CA ILE A 194 -3.22 -10.60 10.82
C ILE A 194 -2.23 -10.73 9.64
N GLY A 195 -1.47 -9.67 9.35
CA GLY A 195 -0.37 -9.71 8.38
C GLY A 195 0.75 -10.67 8.79
N LEU A 196 1.15 -10.64 10.06
CA LEU A 196 2.17 -11.54 10.62
C LEU A 196 1.74 -13.00 10.50
N PHE A 197 0.50 -13.36 10.86
CA PHE A 197 0.01 -14.74 10.73
C PHE A 197 0.10 -15.25 9.29
N LYS A 198 -0.27 -14.42 8.31
CA LYS A 198 -0.11 -14.75 6.88
C LYS A 198 1.36 -14.93 6.48
N ALA A 199 2.27 -14.16 7.08
CA ALA A 199 3.70 -14.33 6.87
C ALA A 199 4.19 -15.67 7.43
N VAL A 200 3.76 -16.04 8.64
CA VAL A 200 4.11 -17.33 9.27
C VAL A 200 3.65 -18.51 8.41
N GLU A 201 2.43 -18.47 7.88
CA GLU A 201 1.88 -19.53 7.02
C GLU A 201 2.68 -19.73 5.71
N LYS A 202 3.23 -18.64 5.18
CA LYS A 202 3.90 -18.63 3.87
C LYS A 202 5.42 -18.54 3.96
N PHE A 203 5.99 -18.65 5.15
CA PHE A 203 7.43 -18.52 5.34
C PHE A 203 8.15 -19.76 4.82
N ASP A 204 9.20 -19.53 4.02
CA ASP A 204 10.05 -20.58 3.46
C ASP A 204 11.49 -20.38 3.96
N TYR A 205 11.90 -21.24 4.90
CA TYR A 205 13.23 -21.19 5.50
C TYR A 205 14.35 -21.63 4.54
N LYS A 206 14.03 -22.34 3.45
CA LYS A 206 15.04 -22.84 2.49
C LYS A 206 15.69 -21.71 1.69
N ARG A 207 15.06 -20.54 1.67
CA ARG A 207 15.58 -19.33 1.03
C ARG A 207 16.70 -18.66 1.81
N GLY A 208 16.94 -19.04 3.06
CA GLY A 208 18.09 -18.56 3.85
C GLY A 208 17.96 -17.14 4.40
N TYR A 209 16.78 -16.51 4.32
CA TYR A 209 16.53 -15.19 4.89
C TYR A 209 15.88 -15.28 6.28
N LYS A 210 16.16 -14.28 7.12
CA LYS A 210 15.53 -14.15 8.45
C LYS A 210 14.02 -13.95 8.31
N PHE A 211 13.26 -14.50 9.27
CA PHE A 211 11.80 -14.38 9.27
C PHE A 211 11.34 -12.92 9.33
N SER A 212 12.02 -12.09 10.12
CA SER A 212 11.69 -10.66 10.29
C SER A 212 11.70 -9.86 8.98
N THR A 213 12.67 -10.11 8.09
CA THR A 213 12.77 -9.47 6.78
C THR A 213 11.53 -9.78 5.93
N TYR A 214 11.09 -11.04 5.92
CA TYR A 214 9.92 -11.47 5.18
C TYR A 214 8.61 -10.97 5.80
N ALA A 215 8.48 -11.10 7.13
CA ALA A 215 7.29 -10.70 7.87
C ALA A 215 7.00 -9.20 7.76
N THR A 216 8.03 -8.37 7.72
CA THR A 216 7.89 -6.91 7.59
C THR A 216 7.01 -6.51 6.39
N TRP A 217 7.13 -7.21 5.26
CA TRP A 217 6.35 -6.93 4.06
C TRP A 217 4.85 -7.20 4.27
N TRP A 218 4.51 -8.36 4.83
CA TRP A 218 3.13 -8.75 5.11
C TRP A 218 2.47 -7.90 6.18
N ILE A 219 3.21 -7.55 7.24
CA ILE A 219 2.75 -6.67 8.30
C ILE A 219 2.45 -5.28 7.71
N ARG A 220 3.40 -4.71 6.94
CA ARG A 220 3.23 -3.41 6.29
C ARG A 220 2.04 -3.38 5.35
N GLN A 221 1.88 -4.42 4.54
CA GLN A 221 0.77 -4.54 3.60
C GLN A 221 -0.58 -4.61 4.31
N ALA A 222 -0.67 -5.37 5.40
CA ALA A 222 -1.90 -5.48 6.18
C ALA A 222 -2.28 -4.13 6.81
N ILE A 223 -1.34 -3.46 7.47
CA ILE A 223 -1.56 -2.15 8.09
C ILE A 223 -1.95 -1.10 7.05
N THR A 224 -1.23 -1.02 5.93
CA THR A 224 -1.50 -0.03 4.87
C THR A 224 -2.86 -0.27 4.23
N ARG A 225 -3.24 -1.55 4.05
CA ARG A 225 -4.56 -1.92 3.54
C ARG A 225 -5.66 -1.54 4.53
N ALA A 226 -5.50 -1.83 5.81
CA ALA A 226 -6.46 -1.45 6.84
C ALA A 226 -6.65 0.06 6.90
N LEU A 227 -5.55 0.82 6.82
CA LEU A 227 -5.58 2.28 6.76
C LEU A 227 -6.39 2.79 5.56
N ALA A 228 -6.23 2.17 4.38
CA ALA A 228 -7.01 2.53 3.20
C ALA A 228 -8.49 2.12 3.31
N ASP A 229 -8.77 0.96 3.91
CA ASP A 229 -10.11 0.38 3.95
C ASP A 229 -10.99 0.97 5.07
N GLN A 230 -10.40 1.34 6.20
CA GLN A 230 -11.08 1.75 7.45
C GLN A 230 -10.63 3.11 8.01
N GLY A 231 -9.52 3.70 7.53
CA GLY A 231 -8.94 4.90 8.14
C GLY A 231 -9.76 6.18 7.94
N LYS A 232 -10.74 6.20 7.03
CA LYS A 232 -11.62 7.36 6.82
C LYS A 232 -13.06 7.02 7.22
N THR A 233 -13.75 8.01 7.76
CA THR A 233 -15.17 7.93 8.16
C THR A 233 -16.05 7.50 6.98
N ILE A 234 -15.73 8.01 5.80
CA ILE A 234 -16.34 7.59 4.53
C ILE A 234 -15.33 6.72 3.78
N ARG A 235 -15.72 5.47 3.49
CA ARG A 235 -14.88 4.52 2.79
C ARG A 235 -14.56 5.00 1.38
N ILE A 236 -13.26 5.08 1.08
CA ILE A 236 -12.74 5.38 -0.25
C ILE A 236 -12.12 4.11 -0.85
N PRO A 237 -12.33 3.79 -2.13
CA PRO A 237 -11.65 2.66 -2.78
C PRO A 237 -10.12 2.78 -2.73
N VAL A 238 -9.40 1.65 -2.56
CA VAL A 238 -7.93 1.61 -2.38
C VAL A 238 -7.16 2.37 -3.47
N HIS A 239 -7.50 2.19 -4.75
CA HIS A 239 -6.84 2.88 -5.86
C HIS A 239 -6.99 4.42 -5.80
N MET A 240 -8.09 4.91 -5.22
CA MET A 240 -8.28 6.34 -5.00
C MET A 240 -7.43 6.84 -3.83
N VAL A 241 -7.24 6.04 -2.77
CA VAL A 241 -6.31 6.37 -1.66
C VAL A 241 -4.87 6.46 -2.16
N GLU A 242 -4.43 5.51 -2.99
CA GLU A 242 -3.10 5.56 -3.62
C GLU A 242 -2.92 6.82 -4.48
N THR A 243 -3.96 7.17 -5.25
CA THR A 243 -3.97 8.38 -6.08
C THR A 243 -3.89 9.65 -5.22
N ILE A 244 -4.62 9.70 -4.09
CA ILE A 244 -4.58 10.82 -3.13
C ILE A 244 -3.19 10.93 -2.50
N ASN A 245 -2.57 9.83 -2.08
CA ASN A 245 -1.22 9.86 -1.52
C ASN A 245 -0.19 10.37 -2.53
N LYS A 246 -0.28 9.92 -3.79
CA LYS A 246 0.57 10.42 -4.87
C LYS A 246 0.35 11.91 -5.11
N TYR A 247 -0.91 12.36 -5.11
CA TYR A 247 -1.25 13.78 -5.19
C TYR A 247 -0.63 14.58 -4.05
N GLN A 248 -0.79 14.15 -2.81
CA GLN A 248 -0.20 14.82 -1.63
C GLN A 248 1.33 14.88 -1.71
N GLN A 249 1.97 13.81 -2.19
CA GLN A 249 3.42 13.78 -2.36
C GLN A 249 3.89 14.80 -3.40
N VAL A 250 3.20 14.88 -4.55
CA VAL A 250 3.52 15.86 -5.61
C VAL A 250 3.27 17.28 -5.10
N VAL A 251 2.15 17.52 -4.42
CA VAL A 251 1.85 18.83 -3.82
C VAL A 251 2.95 19.24 -2.85
N ARG A 252 3.41 18.36 -1.95
CA ARG A 252 4.51 18.68 -1.01
C ARG A 252 5.79 19.06 -1.73
N ARG A 253 6.17 18.33 -2.79
CA ARG A 253 7.34 18.65 -3.61
C ARG A 253 7.18 20.01 -4.29
N LEU A 254 6.03 20.25 -4.93
CA LEU A 254 5.74 21.52 -5.60
C LEU A 254 5.72 22.70 -4.63
N VAL A 255 5.18 22.54 -3.42
CA VAL A 255 5.22 23.58 -2.38
C VAL A 255 6.65 23.97 -2.04
N GLN A 256 7.56 22.99 -1.98
CA GLN A 256 8.98 23.24 -1.71
C GLN A 256 9.66 23.95 -2.88
N ASP A 257 9.38 23.57 -4.12
CA ASP A 257 10.00 24.16 -5.30
C ASP A 257 9.46 25.57 -5.62
N LEU A 258 8.15 25.80 -5.41
CA LEU A 258 7.47 27.06 -5.74
C LEU A 258 7.42 28.04 -4.57
N GLY A 259 7.59 27.57 -3.33
CA GLY A 259 7.42 28.38 -2.11
C GLY A 259 5.97 28.83 -1.86
N ARG A 260 5.00 28.28 -2.60
CA ARG A 260 3.55 28.58 -2.48
C ARG A 260 2.73 27.33 -2.74
N GLU A 261 1.44 27.36 -2.41
CA GLU A 261 0.52 26.30 -2.81
C GLU A 261 0.43 26.19 -4.34
N PRO A 262 0.54 24.97 -4.91
CA PRO A 262 0.50 24.77 -6.34
C PRO A 262 -0.92 24.91 -6.89
N LEU A 263 -1.03 25.43 -8.10
CA LEU A 263 -2.29 25.44 -8.83
C LEU A 263 -2.67 24.02 -9.27
N SER A 264 -3.97 23.78 -9.43
CA SER A 264 -4.46 22.47 -9.92
C SER A 264 -3.89 22.11 -11.30
N GLU A 265 -3.59 23.12 -12.12
CA GLU A 265 -2.99 22.96 -13.45
C GLU A 265 -1.52 22.52 -13.38
N GLU A 266 -0.74 23.10 -12.46
CA GLU A 266 0.67 22.73 -12.23
C GLU A 266 0.77 21.29 -11.70
N THR A 267 -0.11 20.95 -10.75
CA THR A 267 -0.18 19.59 -10.19
C THR A 267 -0.64 18.57 -11.23
N ALA A 268 -1.58 18.94 -12.10
CA ALA A 268 -2.06 18.10 -13.19
C ALA A 268 -0.96 17.81 -14.22
N ALA A 269 -0.17 18.82 -14.58
CA ALA A 269 0.96 18.69 -15.49
C ALA A 269 2.03 17.74 -14.92
N GLU A 270 2.40 17.89 -13.64
CA GLU A 270 3.40 17.05 -12.97
C GLU A 270 2.91 15.60 -12.80
N MET A 271 1.62 15.40 -12.48
CA MET A 271 1.04 14.06 -12.35
C MET A 271 0.70 13.39 -13.70
N GLY A 272 0.69 14.14 -14.80
CA GLY A 272 0.29 13.66 -16.13
C GLY A 272 -1.19 13.30 -16.24
N VAL A 273 -2.07 14.01 -15.52
CA VAL A 273 -3.52 13.77 -15.48
C VAL A 273 -4.30 15.04 -15.84
N GLU A 274 -5.59 14.90 -16.15
CA GLU A 274 -6.43 16.05 -16.45
C GLU A 274 -6.71 16.90 -15.20
N VAL A 275 -6.85 18.22 -15.39
CA VAL A 275 -7.13 19.20 -14.33
C VAL A 275 -8.40 18.86 -13.56
N ASP A 276 -9.44 18.39 -14.27
CA ASP A 276 -10.70 18.01 -13.63
C ASP A 276 -10.56 16.80 -12.70
N LYS A 277 -9.62 15.89 -13.00
CA LYS A 277 -9.31 14.76 -12.13
C LYS A 277 -8.66 15.24 -10.83
N ILE A 278 -7.74 16.21 -10.90
CA ILE A 278 -7.12 16.82 -9.72
C ILE A 278 -8.17 17.54 -8.87
N ARG A 279 -9.05 18.34 -9.48
CA ARG A 279 -10.17 19.00 -8.77
C ARG A 279 -11.08 18.00 -8.07
N TYR A 280 -11.33 16.85 -8.71
CA TYR A 280 -12.10 15.77 -8.09
C TYR A 280 -11.38 15.13 -6.90
N ILE A 281 -10.07 14.87 -7.02
CA ILE A 281 -9.23 14.36 -5.92
C ILE A 281 -9.23 15.34 -4.74
N GLN A 282 -9.10 16.64 -5.00
CA GLN A 282 -9.11 17.68 -3.98
C GLN A 282 -10.43 17.71 -3.20
N LYS A 283 -11.57 17.52 -3.88
CA LYS A 283 -12.88 17.42 -3.23
C LYS A 283 -13.01 16.20 -2.33
N ILE A 284 -12.51 15.05 -2.78
CA ILE A 284 -12.57 13.80 -2.00
C ILE A 284 -11.59 13.81 -0.81
N SER A 285 -10.45 14.48 -0.97
CA SER A 285 -9.40 14.50 0.05
C SER A 285 -9.77 15.30 1.30
N GLN A 286 -10.88 16.06 1.29
CA GLN A 286 -11.32 16.84 2.46
C GLN A 286 -11.72 15.92 3.61
N ASP A 287 -11.27 16.26 4.82
CA ASP A 287 -11.62 15.53 6.03
C ASP A 287 -12.99 15.96 6.58
N THR A 288 -13.66 15.05 7.28
CA THR A 288 -14.96 15.32 7.91
C THR A 288 -14.78 16.16 9.16
N ILE A 289 -15.54 17.26 9.27
CA ILE A 289 -15.55 18.13 10.45
C ILE A 289 -16.65 17.65 11.41
N SER A 290 -16.38 17.69 12.71
CA SER A 290 -17.37 17.35 13.74
C SER A 290 -18.48 18.41 13.79
N LEU A 291 -19.73 17.96 13.95
CA LEU A 291 -20.89 18.85 14.17
C LEU A 291 -20.81 19.59 15.51
N GLU A 292 -20.12 19.01 16.50
CA GLU A 292 -19.96 19.57 17.84
C GLU A 292 -18.73 20.48 17.97
N ALA A 293 -17.96 20.67 16.88
CA ALA A 293 -16.80 21.54 16.91
C ALA A 293 -17.25 22.98 17.22
N PRO A 294 -16.72 23.62 18.29
CA PRO A 294 -17.11 24.97 18.65
C PRO A 294 -16.72 25.94 17.52
N ILE A 295 -17.66 26.81 17.14
CA ILE A 295 -17.45 27.81 16.09
C ILE A 295 -16.92 29.08 16.76
N GLY A 296 -15.60 29.24 16.80
CA GLY A 296 -14.94 30.49 17.20
C GLY A 296 -15.03 30.83 18.70
N GLN A 297 -13.87 31.19 19.28
CA GLN A 297 -13.80 32.22 20.31
C GLN A 297 -13.32 33.51 19.64
#